data_AF-A0A1H9FB37-F1
#
_entry.id   AF-A0A1H9FB37-F1
#
_cell.length_a   1.000
_cell.length_b   1.000
_cell.length_c   1.000
_cell.angle_alpha   90.00
_cell.angle_beta   90.00
_cell.angle_gamma   90.00
#
_symmetry.space_group_name_H-M   'P 1'
#
loop_
_entity.id
_entity.type
_entity.pdbx_description
1 polymer ?
#
loop_
_entity_poly.entity_id
_entity_poly.type
_entity_poly.pdbx_seq_one_letter_code
_entity_poly.pdbx_strand_id
1 'polypeptide(L)'
;MKYTCLLLLLVLLSSCEVTETLHINPDNSGNIEYDSHRNENSYMQIAKEEYSKETVFQDTTYVFDEYINKYNANFIKYTPKEQELFNCFKNVKVHMKKSAFDKEYRTTISQDFKKVEDIADLTKTQDYADDIRHNYALTAEEHYYNIRYTLNGNQFNRIVTITDEAIFITEKEKLEIYKTKLASFKLVQTYIIKYHFPRKIKAVSNHNAIISSDKKSLELQFNIVDFLQNPTSTNLEVVLE
;
A
#
# COMPACT_ATOMS: atom_id res chain seq x y z
N MET A 1 -2.79 6.36 -31.21
CA MET A 1 -2.28 7.11 -30.04
C MET A 1 -2.42 6.27 -28.77
N LYS A 2 -1.81 5.08 -28.70
CA LYS A 2 -2.03 4.10 -27.60
C LYS A 2 -0.81 3.85 -26.71
N TYR A 3 0.30 4.55 -26.91
CA TYR A 3 1.56 4.28 -26.20
C TYR A 3 2.03 5.40 -25.26
N THR A 4 1.32 6.53 -25.19
CA THR A 4 1.72 7.65 -24.32
C THR A 4 1.27 7.48 -22.86
N CYS A 5 0.34 6.57 -22.57
CA CYS A 5 -0.12 6.33 -21.19
C CYS A 5 0.80 5.38 -20.39
N LEU A 6 1.58 4.52 -21.07
CA LEU A 6 2.42 3.53 -20.39
C LEU A 6 3.61 4.19 -19.67
N LEU A 7 4.10 5.31 -20.20
CA LEU A 7 5.22 6.05 -19.60
C LEU A 7 4.82 6.80 -18.31
N LEU A 8 3.54 7.15 -18.16
CA LEU A 8 3.04 7.91 -17.01
C LEU A 8 2.80 7.01 -15.78
N LEU A 9 2.40 5.74 -15.99
CA LEU A 9 2.26 4.76 -14.90
C LEU A 9 3.63 4.32 -14.34
N LEU A 10 4.66 4.25 -15.20
CA LEU A 10 6.04 3.86 -14.84
C LEU A 10 6.75 4.86 -13.92
N VAL A 11 6.26 6.10 -13.85
CA VAL A 11 6.86 7.17 -13.05
C VAL A 11 6.44 7.10 -11.57
N LEU A 12 5.27 6.53 -11.27
CA LEU A 12 4.66 6.57 -9.93
C LEU A 12 5.30 5.61 -8.91
N LEU A 13 6.05 4.58 -9.35
CA LEU A 13 6.66 3.56 -8.49
C LEU A 13 8.17 3.77 -8.21
N SER A 14 8.77 4.80 -8.79
CA SER A 14 10.22 4.89 -9.04
C SER A 14 11.06 5.46 -7.91
N SER A 15 10.42 6.18 -6.98
CA SER A 15 11.08 7.04 -6.01
C SER A 15 10.32 7.12 -4.70
N CYS A 16 9.46 6.15 -4.39
CA CYS A 16 8.65 6.24 -3.19
C CYS A 16 9.36 5.64 -1.98
N GLU A 17 9.13 6.26 -0.83
CA GLU A 17 9.33 5.64 0.46
C GLU A 17 7.95 5.39 1.03
N VAL A 18 7.76 4.19 1.55
CA VAL A 18 6.50 3.73 2.09
C VAL A 18 6.74 3.27 3.52
N THR A 19 5.90 3.71 4.45
CA THR A 19 5.84 3.18 5.80
C THR A 19 4.43 2.66 6.09
N GLU A 20 4.33 1.37 6.36
CA GLU A 20 3.14 0.72 6.92
C GLU A 20 3.30 0.66 8.44
N THR A 21 2.50 1.43 9.17
CA THR A 21 2.51 1.48 10.63
C THR A 21 1.24 0.84 11.18
N LEU A 22 1.37 -0.15 12.06
CA LEU A 22 0.25 -0.80 12.74
C LEU A 22 0.41 -0.62 14.25
N HIS A 23 -0.62 -0.09 14.90
CA HIS A 23 -0.72 -0.03 16.35
C HIS A 23 -1.88 -0.90 16.81
N ILE A 24 -1.58 -1.92 17.62
CA ILE A 24 -2.58 -2.76 18.28
C ILE A 24 -2.67 -2.36 19.75
N ASN A 25 -3.88 -2.05 20.20
CA ASN A 25 -4.21 -1.70 21.57
C ASN A 25 -4.45 -2.95 22.43
N PRO A 26 -4.44 -2.84 23.78
CA PRO A 26 -4.71 -3.96 24.67
C PRO A 26 -6.09 -4.63 24.49
N ASP A 27 -7.08 -3.93 23.92
CA ASP A 27 -8.41 -4.44 23.60
C ASP A 27 -8.52 -5.02 22.17
N ASN A 28 -7.39 -5.20 21.49
CA ASN A 28 -7.25 -5.63 20.09
C ASN A 28 -7.81 -4.66 19.03
N SER A 29 -8.30 -3.49 19.44
CA SER A 29 -8.54 -2.38 18.52
C SER A 29 -7.22 -1.74 18.10
N GLY A 30 -7.28 -0.77 17.20
CA GLY A 30 -6.08 -0.05 16.82
C GLY A 30 -6.25 0.84 15.61
N ASN A 31 -5.11 1.24 15.08
CA ASN A 31 -5.01 2.00 13.85
C ASN A 31 -3.90 1.43 12.99
N ILE A 32 -4.14 1.43 11.68
CA ILE A 32 -3.12 1.17 10.67
C ILE A 32 -3.02 2.38 9.74
N GLU A 33 -1.80 2.71 9.34
CA GLU A 33 -1.49 3.78 8.41
C GLU A 33 -0.50 3.30 7.36
N TYR A 34 -0.76 3.64 6.10
CA TYR A 34 0.14 3.53 4.98
C TYR A 34 0.53 4.94 4.54
N ASP A 35 1.77 5.31 4.79
CA ASP A 35 2.31 6.60 4.41
C ASP A 35 3.28 6.43 3.25
N SER A 36 2.93 6.97 2.09
CA SER A 36 3.74 6.94 0.89
C SER A 36 4.14 8.35 0.51
N HIS A 37 5.43 8.61 0.35
CA HIS A 37 5.90 9.87 -0.20
C HIS A 37 6.97 9.69 -1.27
N ARG A 38 6.96 10.57 -2.26
CA ARG A 38 7.95 10.61 -3.32
C ARG A 38 9.24 11.26 -2.80
N ASN A 39 10.35 10.58 -3.03
CA ASN A 39 11.69 11.08 -2.82
C ASN A 39 12.09 11.95 -4.01
N GLU A 40 12.03 13.26 -3.85
CA GLU A 40 12.24 14.22 -4.94
C GLU A 40 13.63 14.12 -5.58
N ASN A 41 14.66 13.74 -4.81
CA ASN A 41 16.02 13.54 -5.36
C ASN A 41 16.08 12.34 -6.31
N SER A 42 15.38 11.26 -5.96
CA SER A 42 15.26 10.07 -6.82
C SER A 42 14.41 10.38 -8.04
N TYR A 43 13.30 11.10 -7.85
CA TYR A 43 12.42 11.53 -8.93
C TYR A 43 13.11 12.47 -9.92
N MET A 44 13.93 13.41 -9.46
CA MET A 44 14.67 14.34 -10.33
C MET A 44 15.65 13.61 -11.26
N GLN A 45 16.31 12.54 -10.78
CA GLN A 45 17.24 11.74 -11.60
C GLN A 45 16.57 11.10 -12.81
N ILE A 46 15.32 10.64 -12.65
CA ILE A 46 14.57 9.95 -13.70
C ILE A 46 13.75 10.91 -14.57
N ALA A 47 13.19 11.97 -13.97
CA ALA A 47 12.31 12.91 -14.67
C ALA A 47 13.11 13.93 -15.50
N LYS A 48 14.36 14.20 -15.14
CA LYS A 48 15.27 15.11 -15.87
C LYS A 48 14.57 16.46 -16.15
N GLU A 49 14.49 16.87 -17.42
CA GLU A 49 13.87 18.13 -17.83
C GLU A 49 12.38 18.23 -17.49
N GLU A 50 11.68 17.11 -17.32
CA GLU A 50 10.26 17.10 -16.97
C GLU A 50 10.03 17.49 -15.50
N TYR A 51 11.05 17.34 -14.63
CA TYR A 51 10.96 17.69 -13.20
C TYR A 51 10.59 19.18 -12.99
N SER A 52 11.13 20.08 -13.82
CA SER A 52 10.87 21.52 -13.73
C SER A 52 9.57 21.95 -14.40
N LYS A 53 8.94 21.07 -15.17
CA LYS A 53 7.69 21.34 -15.90
C LYS A 53 6.44 20.87 -15.13
N GLU A 54 6.60 20.19 -14.00
CA GLU A 54 5.48 19.78 -13.15
C GLU A 54 4.70 21.02 -12.65
N THR A 55 3.38 20.95 -12.75
CA THR A 55 2.45 22.01 -12.32
C THR A 55 1.33 21.49 -11.41
N VAL A 56 1.42 20.22 -11.00
CA VAL A 56 0.39 19.56 -10.19
C VAL A 56 0.24 20.27 -8.84
N PHE A 57 -0.99 20.62 -8.50
CA PHE A 57 -1.38 21.05 -7.16
C PHE A 57 -2.67 20.33 -6.78
N GLN A 58 -2.60 19.52 -5.73
CA GLN A 58 -3.70 18.77 -5.18
C GLN A 58 -3.50 18.63 -3.67
N ASP A 59 -4.52 18.98 -2.91
CA ASP A 59 -4.65 18.66 -1.49
C ASP A 59 -6.07 18.14 -1.29
N THR A 60 -6.20 16.86 -0.99
CA THR A 60 -7.51 16.19 -0.95
C THR A 60 -7.56 15.21 0.21
N THR A 61 -8.59 15.35 1.03
CA THR A 61 -8.94 14.39 2.07
C THR A 61 -10.32 13.83 1.78
N TYR A 62 -10.50 12.52 1.94
CA TYR A 62 -11.80 11.87 1.87
C TYR A 62 -11.84 10.61 2.71
N VAL A 63 -13.05 10.19 3.05
CA VAL A 63 -13.33 8.85 3.59
C VAL A 63 -13.88 7.98 2.46
N PHE A 64 -13.45 6.74 2.34
CA PHE A 64 -13.83 5.88 1.21
C PHE A 64 -15.35 5.70 1.07
N ASP A 65 -16.10 5.68 2.19
CA ASP A 65 -17.57 5.65 2.15
C ASP A 65 -18.17 6.88 1.42
N GLU A 66 -17.53 8.05 1.48
CA GLU A 66 -17.96 9.21 0.71
C GLU A 66 -17.84 8.98 -0.79
N TYR A 67 -16.85 8.19 -1.23
CA TYR A 67 -16.69 7.78 -2.63
C TYR A 67 -17.77 6.80 -3.06
N ILE A 68 -18.09 5.79 -2.23
CA ILE A 68 -19.22 4.88 -2.46
C ILE A 68 -20.51 5.69 -2.64
N ASN A 69 -20.78 6.64 -1.72
CA ASN A 69 -21.99 7.46 -1.76
C ASN A 69 -22.01 8.40 -2.98
N LYS A 70 -20.90 9.06 -3.28
CA LYS A 70 -20.76 9.98 -4.42
C LYS A 70 -20.98 9.28 -5.77
N TYR A 71 -20.50 8.06 -5.90
CA TYR A 71 -20.58 7.26 -7.12
C TYR A 71 -21.55 6.07 -6.97
N ASN A 72 -22.58 6.21 -6.13
CA ASN A 72 -23.51 5.13 -5.80
C ASN A 72 -24.14 4.47 -7.04
N ALA A 73 -24.42 5.25 -8.09
CA ALA A 73 -24.97 4.76 -9.35
C ALA A 73 -24.05 3.74 -10.07
N ASN A 74 -22.75 3.80 -9.83
CA ASN A 74 -21.79 2.78 -10.27
C ASN A 74 -21.66 1.67 -9.23
N PHE A 75 -21.53 2.02 -7.95
CA PHE A 75 -21.41 1.05 -6.85
C PHE A 75 -22.49 -0.04 -6.87
N ILE A 76 -23.76 0.32 -7.10
CA ILE A 76 -24.86 -0.65 -7.13
C ILE A 76 -24.82 -1.64 -8.32
N LYS A 77 -23.97 -1.38 -9.33
CA LYS A 77 -23.80 -2.26 -10.49
C LYS A 77 -22.85 -3.42 -10.22
N TYR A 78 -22.02 -3.32 -9.19
CA TYR A 78 -21.15 -4.40 -8.76
C TYR A 78 -21.95 -5.55 -8.16
N THR A 79 -21.42 -6.76 -8.24
CA THR A 79 -22.01 -7.94 -7.61
C THR A 79 -22.05 -7.80 -6.08
N PRO A 80 -22.93 -8.52 -5.36
CA PRO A 80 -22.98 -8.46 -3.90
C PRO A 80 -21.62 -8.72 -3.21
N LYS A 81 -20.83 -9.64 -3.76
CA LYS A 81 -19.49 -9.97 -3.24
C LYS A 81 -18.49 -8.82 -3.41
N GLU A 82 -18.55 -8.12 -4.55
CA GLU A 82 -17.70 -6.94 -4.81
C GLU A 82 -18.13 -5.75 -3.95
N GLN A 83 -19.45 -5.58 -3.75
CA GLN A 83 -19.96 -4.58 -2.81
C GLN A 83 -19.49 -4.86 -1.37
N GLU A 84 -19.51 -6.12 -0.92
CA GLU A 84 -18.95 -6.53 0.38
C GLU A 84 -17.46 -6.22 0.48
N LEU A 85 -16.68 -6.47 -0.58
CA LEU A 85 -15.26 -6.11 -0.64
C LEU A 85 -15.05 -4.61 -0.46
N PHE A 86 -15.76 -3.76 -1.21
CA PHE A 86 -15.69 -2.30 -1.06
C PHE A 86 -16.16 -1.85 0.33
N ASN A 87 -17.14 -2.53 0.92
CA ASN A 87 -17.64 -2.20 2.25
C ASN A 87 -16.56 -2.35 3.33
N CYS A 88 -15.55 -3.22 3.14
CA CYS A 88 -14.41 -3.32 4.05
C CYS A 88 -13.60 -2.01 4.13
N PHE A 89 -13.64 -1.19 3.07
CA PHE A 89 -12.90 0.07 2.99
C PHE A 89 -13.65 1.27 3.56
N LYS A 90 -14.93 1.14 3.95
CA LYS A 90 -15.78 2.29 4.32
C LYS A 90 -15.16 3.27 5.31
N ASN A 91 -14.41 2.77 6.29
CA ASN A 91 -13.79 3.61 7.32
C ASN A 91 -12.34 4.02 6.99
N VAL A 92 -11.85 3.70 5.80
CA VAL A 92 -10.51 4.08 5.33
C VAL A 92 -10.52 5.56 4.97
N LYS A 93 -9.59 6.30 5.55
CA LYS A 93 -9.37 7.73 5.32
C LYS A 93 -8.15 7.89 4.42
N VAL A 94 -8.27 8.75 3.42
CA VAL A 94 -7.18 9.08 2.51
C VAL A 94 -6.91 10.56 2.61
N HIS A 95 -5.65 10.93 2.79
CA HIS A 95 -5.15 12.29 2.58
C HIS A 95 -4.07 12.24 1.51
N MET A 96 -4.18 13.10 0.51
CA MET A 96 -3.22 13.18 -0.58
C MET A 96 -2.84 14.63 -0.81
N LYS A 97 -1.54 14.89 -0.72
CA LYS A 97 -0.93 16.19 -1.00
C LYS A 97 0.10 16.02 -2.10
N LYS A 98 -0.14 16.66 -3.24
CA LYS A 98 0.76 16.69 -4.41
C LYS A 98 0.96 18.14 -4.81
N SER A 99 2.15 18.67 -4.61
CA SER A 99 2.48 20.07 -4.89
C SER A 99 3.82 20.15 -5.60
N ALA A 100 3.77 20.53 -6.88
CA ALA A 100 4.96 20.81 -7.67
C ALA A 100 5.72 22.06 -7.18
N PHE A 101 5.04 22.94 -6.44
CA PHE A 101 5.61 24.12 -5.82
C PHE A 101 6.34 23.77 -4.51
N ASP A 102 5.66 23.08 -3.60
CA ASP A 102 6.24 22.68 -2.30
C ASP A 102 7.20 21.48 -2.43
N LYS A 103 7.19 20.82 -3.60
CA LYS A 103 7.89 19.55 -3.85
C LYS A 103 7.51 18.47 -2.84
N GLU A 104 6.22 18.42 -2.54
CA GLU A 104 5.63 17.44 -1.62
C GLU A 104 4.61 16.58 -2.36
N TYR A 105 4.89 15.29 -2.44
CA TYR A 105 4.02 14.30 -3.05
C TYR A 105 3.85 13.15 -2.05
N ARG A 106 2.83 13.26 -1.22
CA ARG A 106 2.54 12.35 -0.12
C ARG A 106 1.10 11.88 -0.16
N THR A 107 0.89 10.61 0.09
CA THR A 107 -0.42 9.99 0.28
C THR A 107 -0.39 9.22 1.58
N THR A 108 -1.31 9.54 2.47
CA THR A 108 -1.52 8.84 3.75
C THR A 108 -2.88 8.16 3.69
N ILE A 109 -2.90 6.85 3.91
CA ILE A 109 -4.11 6.04 3.93
C ILE A 109 -4.18 5.41 5.31
N SER A 110 -5.26 5.62 6.04
CA SER A 110 -5.38 5.12 7.41
C SER A 110 -6.72 4.48 7.70
N GLN A 111 -6.75 3.56 8.65
CA GLN A 111 -7.97 2.89 9.09
C GLN A 111 -7.90 2.62 10.59
N ASP A 112 -8.95 3.05 11.29
CA ASP A 112 -9.22 2.62 12.66
C ASP A 112 -9.97 1.28 12.60
N PHE A 113 -9.56 0.30 13.42
CA PHE A 113 -10.14 -1.04 13.44
C PHE A 113 -10.50 -1.49 14.86
N LYS A 114 -11.49 -2.38 14.98
CA LYS A 114 -11.86 -3.03 16.25
C LYS A 114 -11.20 -4.38 16.44
N LYS A 115 -10.93 -5.07 15.34
CA LYS A 115 -10.16 -6.31 15.27
C LYS A 115 -9.23 -6.22 14.07
N VAL A 116 -8.06 -6.87 14.15
CA VAL A 116 -7.10 -6.83 13.04
C VAL A 116 -7.65 -7.49 11.78
N GLU A 117 -8.57 -8.44 11.91
CA GLU A 117 -9.24 -9.11 10.80
C GLU A 117 -10.17 -8.16 10.02
N ASP A 118 -10.57 -7.03 10.61
CA ASP A 118 -11.38 -5.99 9.96
C ASP A 118 -10.52 -5.04 9.11
N ILE A 119 -9.19 -5.15 9.19
CA ILE A 119 -8.27 -4.29 8.44
C ILE A 119 -8.40 -4.60 6.95
N ALA A 120 -8.72 -3.57 6.17
CA ALA A 120 -8.73 -3.63 4.72
C ALA A 120 -7.30 -3.64 4.17
N ASP A 121 -7.11 -4.19 2.97
CA ASP A 121 -5.83 -4.07 2.27
C ASP A 121 -5.65 -2.63 1.77
N LEU A 122 -5.04 -1.78 2.61
CA LEU A 122 -4.93 -0.35 2.34
C LEU A 122 -4.20 -0.04 1.02
N THR A 123 -3.36 -0.96 0.53
CA THR A 123 -2.65 -0.82 -0.75
C THR A 123 -3.58 -0.73 -1.96
N LYS A 124 -4.83 -1.22 -1.82
CA LYS A 124 -5.86 -1.24 -2.87
C LYS A 124 -6.83 -0.06 -2.83
N THR A 125 -6.71 0.81 -1.83
CA THR A 125 -7.70 1.87 -1.57
C THR A 125 -7.88 2.82 -2.75
N GLN A 126 -6.79 3.26 -3.38
CA GLN A 126 -6.89 4.21 -4.48
C GLN A 126 -7.40 3.56 -5.77
N ASP A 127 -7.01 2.31 -6.03
CA ASP A 127 -7.47 1.52 -7.18
C ASP A 127 -8.99 1.32 -7.10
N TYR A 128 -9.49 0.81 -5.97
CA TYR A 128 -10.93 0.62 -5.75
C TYR A 128 -11.75 1.92 -5.76
N ALA A 129 -11.16 3.03 -5.32
CA ALA A 129 -11.81 4.33 -5.44
C ALA A 129 -11.96 4.76 -6.92
N ASP A 130 -10.96 4.44 -7.76
CA ASP A 130 -10.99 4.72 -9.19
C ASP A 130 -11.95 3.78 -9.94
N ASP A 131 -12.01 2.51 -9.55
CA ASP A 131 -12.95 1.54 -10.11
C ASP A 131 -14.39 1.96 -9.91
N ILE A 132 -14.78 2.30 -8.69
CA ILE A 132 -16.13 2.76 -8.39
C ILE A 132 -16.43 4.03 -9.21
N ARG A 133 -15.48 4.96 -9.28
CA ARG A 133 -15.62 6.20 -10.02
C ARG A 133 -15.85 5.96 -11.52
N HIS A 134 -15.14 5.02 -12.14
CA HIS A 134 -15.18 4.76 -13.58
C HIS A 134 -16.01 3.53 -13.99
N ASN A 135 -16.57 2.81 -13.02
CA ASN A 135 -17.27 1.53 -13.18
C ASN A 135 -16.42 0.48 -13.90
N TYR A 136 -15.15 0.33 -13.47
CA TYR A 136 -14.29 -0.73 -13.98
C TYR A 136 -14.63 -2.07 -13.35
N ALA A 137 -14.48 -3.14 -14.13
CA ALA A 137 -14.70 -4.50 -13.65
C ALA A 137 -13.48 -4.97 -12.86
N LEU A 138 -13.67 -5.44 -11.62
CA LEU A 138 -12.57 -5.92 -10.77
C LEU A 138 -11.85 -7.14 -11.38
N THR A 139 -12.53 -7.90 -12.26
CA THR A 139 -11.93 -9.01 -13.00
C THR A 139 -10.94 -8.58 -14.07
N ALA A 140 -10.96 -7.31 -14.48
CA ALA A 140 -10.04 -6.75 -15.48
C ALA A 140 -8.82 -6.09 -14.84
N GLU A 141 -8.77 -6.03 -13.51
CA GLU A 141 -7.69 -5.40 -12.79
C GLU A 141 -6.50 -6.31 -12.57
N GLU A 142 -5.33 -5.69 -12.47
CA GLU A 142 -4.07 -6.38 -12.14
C GLU A 142 -3.95 -6.55 -10.61
N HIS A 143 -5.02 -7.00 -9.95
CA HIS A 143 -5.00 -7.33 -8.52
C HIS A 143 -4.57 -8.77 -8.29
N TYR A 144 -3.26 -8.98 -8.27
CA TYR A 144 -2.65 -10.31 -8.19
C TYR A 144 -2.30 -10.79 -6.78
N TYR A 145 -2.49 -9.96 -5.75
CA TYR A 145 -2.39 -10.37 -4.36
C TYR A 145 -3.33 -9.58 -3.46
N ASN A 146 -3.55 -10.11 -2.27
CA ASN A 146 -4.22 -9.42 -1.17
C ASN A 146 -3.46 -9.62 0.15
N ILE A 147 -3.58 -8.65 1.05
CA ILE A 147 -3.02 -8.68 2.40
C ILE A 147 -4.16 -8.90 3.42
N ARG A 148 -3.92 -9.72 4.44
CA ARG A 148 -4.82 -9.94 5.57
C ARG A 148 -4.04 -10.01 6.87
N TYR A 149 -4.72 -9.71 7.96
CA TYR A 149 -4.15 -9.75 9.30
C TYR A 149 -4.98 -10.68 10.19
N THR A 150 -4.32 -11.38 11.11
CA THR A 150 -4.99 -12.21 12.12
C THR A 150 -4.31 -12.03 13.47
N LEU A 151 -5.09 -12.12 14.55
CA LEU A 151 -4.59 -12.13 15.93
C LEU A 151 -5.31 -13.20 16.75
N ASN A 152 -4.70 -14.37 16.85
CA ASN A 152 -5.24 -15.52 17.58
C ASN A 152 -4.48 -15.70 18.90
N GLY A 153 -5.04 -15.17 19.99
CA GLY A 153 -4.43 -15.22 21.31
C GLY A 153 -3.11 -14.43 21.36
N ASN A 154 -2.00 -15.16 21.30
CA ASN A 154 -0.64 -14.57 21.32
C ASN A 154 0.00 -14.50 19.93
N GLN A 155 -0.65 -14.99 18.87
CA GLN A 155 -0.08 -15.07 17.54
C GLN A 155 -0.70 -14.04 16.62
N PHE A 156 0.10 -13.06 16.22
CA PHE A 156 -0.25 -12.12 15.15
C PHE A 156 0.34 -12.60 13.83
N ASN A 157 -0.45 -12.54 12.74
CA ASN A 157 0.05 -12.81 11.41
C ASN A 157 -0.33 -11.69 10.43
N ARG A 158 0.62 -11.30 9.60
CA ARG A 158 0.41 -10.59 8.33
C ARG A 158 0.57 -11.60 7.20
N ILE A 159 -0.48 -11.78 6.41
CA ILE A 159 -0.61 -12.83 5.41
C ILE A 159 -0.84 -12.20 4.05
N VAL A 160 0.06 -12.46 3.12
CA VAL A 160 -0.04 -12.12 1.71
C VAL A 160 -0.40 -13.37 0.94
N THR A 161 -1.49 -13.30 0.17
CA THR A 161 -1.94 -14.39 -0.69
C THR A 161 -1.93 -13.91 -2.14
N ILE A 162 -1.27 -14.66 -3.02
CA ILE A 162 -1.37 -14.44 -4.48
C ILE A 162 -2.76 -14.91 -4.91
N THR A 163 -3.55 -13.99 -5.49
CA THR A 163 -4.95 -14.22 -5.88
C THR A 163 -5.09 -14.58 -7.35
N ASP A 164 -4.13 -14.17 -8.18
CA ASP A 164 -4.05 -14.51 -9.60
C ASP A 164 -2.59 -14.71 -10.02
N GLU A 165 -2.20 -15.97 -10.22
CA GLU A 165 -0.82 -16.35 -10.57
C GLU A 165 -0.42 -15.86 -11.97
N ALA A 166 -1.37 -15.84 -12.93
CA ALA A 166 -1.07 -15.47 -14.31
C ALA A 166 -0.79 -13.96 -14.43
N ILE A 167 -1.59 -13.14 -13.76
CA ILE A 167 -1.36 -11.71 -13.64
C ILE A 167 -0.07 -11.45 -12.85
N PHE A 168 0.17 -12.16 -11.74
CA PHE A 168 1.39 -12.01 -10.95
C PHE A 168 2.67 -12.23 -11.77
N ILE A 169 2.72 -13.32 -12.55
CA ILE A 169 3.87 -13.62 -13.43
C ILE A 169 4.09 -12.47 -14.42
N THR A 170 3.00 -11.99 -15.04
CA THR A 170 3.05 -10.89 -16.01
C THR A 170 3.59 -9.59 -15.37
N GLU A 171 3.12 -9.23 -14.18
CA GLU A 171 3.60 -8.05 -13.46
C GLU A 171 5.06 -8.19 -13.03
N LYS A 172 5.45 -9.38 -12.58
CA LYS A 172 6.83 -9.68 -12.20
C LYS A 172 7.80 -9.49 -13.37
N GLU A 173 7.43 -9.96 -14.57
CA GLU A 173 8.23 -9.76 -15.78
C GLU A 173 8.34 -8.27 -16.16
N LYS A 174 7.24 -7.51 -16.06
CA LYS A 174 7.27 -6.04 -16.25
C LYS A 174 8.23 -5.36 -15.26
N LEU A 175 8.22 -5.79 -13.98
CA LEU A 175 9.09 -5.28 -12.93
C LEU A 175 10.57 -5.60 -13.17
N GLU A 176 10.92 -6.76 -13.74
CA GLU A 176 12.32 -7.07 -14.09
C GLU A 176 12.89 -6.14 -15.17
N ILE A 177 12.10 -5.87 -16.20
CA ILE A 177 12.45 -4.89 -17.25
C ILE A 177 12.64 -3.50 -16.62
N TYR A 178 11.79 -3.15 -15.67
CA TYR A 178 11.85 -1.88 -14.97
C TYR A 178 13.09 -1.77 -14.08
N LYS A 179 13.37 -2.79 -13.25
CA LYS A 179 14.56 -2.90 -12.41
C LYS A 179 15.83 -2.71 -13.22
N THR A 180 15.90 -3.34 -14.39
CA THR A 180 17.03 -3.20 -15.32
C THR A 180 17.19 -1.77 -15.83
N LYS A 181 16.09 -1.10 -16.22
CA LYS A 181 16.12 0.29 -16.69
C LYS A 181 16.54 1.27 -15.60
N LEU A 182 16.21 0.97 -14.35
CA LEU A 182 16.50 1.84 -13.22
C LEU A 182 17.82 1.55 -12.51
N ALA A 183 18.49 0.44 -12.82
CA ALA A 183 19.71 0.00 -12.14
C ALA A 183 20.86 1.02 -12.15
N SER A 184 20.87 1.94 -13.13
CA SER A 184 21.89 3.00 -13.23
C SER A 184 21.62 4.20 -12.32
N PHE A 185 20.43 4.31 -11.73
CA PHE A 185 20.05 5.42 -10.87
C PHE A 185 20.13 5.03 -9.39
N LYS A 186 20.52 5.98 -8.54
CA LYS A 186 20.54 5.79 -7.09
C LYS A 186 19.20 6.25 -6.53
N LEU A 187 18.21 5.37 -6.61
CA LEU A 187 16.84 5.67 -6.22
C LEU A 187 16.53 5.15 -4.83
N VAL A 188 15.79 5.95 -4.06
CA VAL A 188 15.21 5.54 -2.79
C VAL A 188 13.89 4.84 -3.08
N GLN A 189 13.83 3.57 -2.70
CA GLN A 189 12.71 2.66 -2.97
C GLN A 189 12.52 1.74 -1.76
N THR A 190 12.08 2.32 -0.65
CA THR A 190 12.05 1.62 0.64
C THR A 190 10.61 1.39 1.10
N TYR A 191 10.36 0.17 1.58
CA TYR A 191 9.12 -0.21 2.26
C TYR A 191 9.46 -0.57 3.70
N ILE A 192 8.89 0.15 4.66
CA ILE A 192 9.12 -0.05 6.09
C ILE A 192 7.83 -0.55 6.74
N ILE A 193 7.92 -1.66 7.46
CA ILE A 193 6.86 -2.15 8.34
C ILE A 193 7.21 -1.76 9.77
N LYS A 194 6.33 -1.03 10.46
CA LYS A 194 6.47 -0.62 11.87
C LYS A 194 5.28 -1.08 12.67
N TYR A 195 5.43 -2.18 13.40
CA TYR A 195 4.32 -2.76 14.17
C TYR A 195 4.53 -2.60 15.65
N HIS A 196 3.48 -2.14 16.34
CA HIS A 196 3.44 -1.88 17.77
C HIS A 196 2.39 -2.76 18.41
N PHE A 197 2.81 -3.53 19.41
CA PHE A 197 1.99 -4.49 20.13
C PHE A 197 1.80 -4.06 21.58
N PRO A 198 0.66 -4.40 22.21
CA PRO A 198 0.43 -4.07 23.62
C PRO A 198 1.29 -4.93 24.56
N ARG A 199 1.68 -6.12 24.07
CA ARG A 199 2.45 -7.16 24.77
C ARG A 199 3.85 -7.28 24.17
N LYS A 200 4.78 -7.82 24.96
CA LYS A 200 6.16 -8.02 24.50
C LYS A 200 6.22 -9.09 23.41
N ILE A 201 7.08 -8.87 22.45
CA ILE A 201 7.43 -9.79 21.38
C ILE A 201 8.35 -10.86 21.97
N LYS A 202 7.91 -12.11 21.87
CA LYS A 202 8.66 -13.31 22.24
C LYS A 202 9.45 -13.85 21.06
N ALA A 203 8.86 -13.89 19.88
CA ALA A 203 9.48 -14.36 18.65
C ALA A 203 8.88 -13.68 17.42
N VAL A 204 9.67 -13.60 16.35
CA VAL A 204 9.27 -13.09 15.03
C VAL A 204 9.82 -14.05 13.98
N SER A 205 9.04 -14.37 12.95
CA SER A 205 9.47 -15.31 11.89
C SER A 205 10.56 -14.73 10.99
N ASN A 206 10.61 -13.40 10.84
CA ASN A 206 11.60 -12.71 10.02
C ASN A 206 12.83 -12.31 10.85
N HIS A 207 13.99 -12.88 10.51
CA HIS A 207 15.25 -12.66 11.20
C HIS A 207 15.83 -11.23 11.03
N ASN A 208 15.36 -10.49 10.02
CA ASN A 208 15.77 -9.11 9.80
C ASN A 208 14.98 -8.11 10.65
N ALA A 209 14.03 -8.58 11.47
CA ALA A 209 13.21 -7.70 12.31
C ALA A 209 14.06 -7.06 13.41
N ILE A 210 14.01 -5.73 13.48
CA ILE A 210 14.63 -4.95 14.55
C ILE A 210 13.59 -4.75 15.63
N ILE A 211 13.79 -5.39 16.79
CA ILE A 211 12.90 -5.28 17.94
C ILE A 211 13.36 -4.12 18.83
N SER A 212 12.41 -3.30 19.28
CA SER A 212 12.68 -2.19 20.20
C SER A 212 13.15 -2.64 21.59
N SER A 213 13.75 -1.73 22.35
CA SER A 213 14.31 -2.03 23.68
C SER A 213 13.27 -2.51 24.70
N ASP A 214 12.03 -2.02 24.61
CA ASP A 214 10.91 -2.48 25.45
C ASP A 214 10.25 -3.78 24.95
N LYS A 215 10.72 -4.28 23.80
CA LYS A 215 10.24 -5.44 23.06
C LYS A 215 8.78 -5.33 22.61
N LYS A 216 8.21 -4.14 22.53
CA LYS A 216 6.79 -3.95 22.14
C LYS A 216 6.60 -3.51 20.71
N SER A 217 7.68 -3.29 19.96
CA SER A 217 7.58 -3.00 18.54
C SER A 217 8.69 -3.65 17.74
N LEU A 218 8.40 -3.83 16.46
CA LEU A 218 9.36 -4.28 15.47
C LEU A 218 9.37 -3.35 14.28
N GLU A 219 10.52 -3.29 13.62
CA GLU A 219 10.71 -2.66 12.32
C GLU A 219 11.30 -3.65 11.33
N LEU A 220 10.78 -3.67 10.11
CA LEU A 220 11.34 -4.41 8.98
C LEU A 220 11.46 -3.46 7.78
N GLN A 221 12.59 -3.53 7.09
CA GLN A 221 12.86 -2.72 5.92
C GLN A 221 13.05 -3.61 4.70
N PHE A 222 12.36 -3.29 3.61
CA PHE A 222 12.45 -3.97 2.32
C PHE A 222 12.74 -2.96 1.22
N ASN A 223 13.28 -3.44 0.11
CA ASN A 223 13.26 -2.70 -1.14
C ASN A 223 11.88 -2.88 -1.81
N ILE A 224 11.27 -1.81 -2.33
CA ILE A 224 9.93 -1.86 -2.94
C ILE A 224 9.89 -2.81 -4.15
N VAL A 225 10.91 -2.80 -5.01
CA VAL A 225 10.94 -3.65 -6.21
C VAL A 225 11.04 -5.12 -5.81
N ASP A 226 11.89 -5.44 -4.83
CA ASP A 226 12.02 -6.82 -4.34
C ASP A 226 10.71 -7.29 -3.65
N PHE A 227 10.04 -6.39 -2.92
CA PHE A 227 8.71 -6.63 -2.37
C PHE A 227 7.68 -6.92 -3.46
N LEU A 228 7.57 -6.09 -4.51
CA LEU A 228 6.58 -6.29 -5.57
C LEU A 228 6.85 -7.57 -6.40
N GLN A 229 8.12 -7.96 -6.55
CA GLN A 229 8.50 -9.21 -7.24
C GLN A 229 8.24 -10.47 -6.40
N ASN A 230 8.15 -10.32 -5.08
CA ASN A 230 7.88 -11.40 -4.14
C ASN A 230 7.09 -10.88 -2.93
N PRO A 231 5.79 -10.57 -3.07
CA PRO A 231 5.05 -9.88 -2.02
C PRO A 231 4.89 -10.78 -0.78
N THR A 232 4.93 -12.10 -0.93
CA THR A 232 4.91 -13.07 0.19
C THR A 232 6.17 -13.02 1.07
N SER A 233 7.26 -12.39 0.62
CA SER A 233 8.44 -12.13 1.47
C SER A 233 8.13 -11.24 2.67
N THR A 234 7.03 -10.49 2.60
CA THR A 234 6.53 -9.63 3.69
C THR A 234 5.53 -10.36 4.60
N ASN A 235 5.35 -11.67 4.43
CA ASN A 235 4.65 -12.49 5.43
C ASN A 235 5.37 -12.40 6.77
N LEU A 236 4.59 -12.25 7.83
CA LEU A 236 5.12 -12.05 9.18
C LEU A 236 4.27 -12.82 10.18
N GLU A 237 4.94 -13.61 11.02
CA GLU A 237 4.36 -14.20 12.22
C GLU A 237 5.08 -13.59 13.42
N VAL A 238 4.30 -13.12 14.40
CA VAL A 238 4.79 -12.56 15.65
C VAL A 238 4.12 -13.32 16.80
N VAL A 239 4.94 -13.87 17.69
CA VAL A 239 4.48 -14.51 18.92
C VAL A 239 4.69 -13.54 20.08
N LEU A 240 3.62 -13.22 20.80
CA LEU A 240 3.60 -12.33 21.95
C LEU A 240 3.68 -13.14 23.27
N GLU A 241 4.16 -12.50 24.34
CA GLU A 241 4.15 -13.03 25.73
C GLU A 241 2.75 -13.07 26.31
#